data_AF-A0A836EPL2-F1
#
_entry.id   AF-A0A836EPL2-F1
#
_cell.length_a   1.000
_cell.length_b   1.000
_cell.length_c   1.000
_cell.angle_alpha   90.00
_cell.angle_beta   90.00
_cell.angle_gamma   90.00
#
_symmetry.space_group_name_H-M   'P 1'
#
loop_
_entity.id
_entity.type
_entity.pdbx_description
1 polymer ?
#
loop_
_entity_poly.entity_id
_entity_poly.type
_entity_poly.pdbx_seq_one_letter_code
_entity_poly.pdbx_strand_id
1 'polypeptide(L)'
;QYTLLKEFYEECKLPTSCLDYIEAHGTGTKAGDPQEVNAIYNSLCKNRETPLMIGSVKSNVGHSEPASGFNQIAKVIIGFETGFVPPNINYTSPRKDIDALLNGSIRVIQEQMPLKNGYVGINCYGFGGSNAHMLLKWNPKQKINNGAPNDDLPRLVILSGRTEESVKLFLNDIANHPIDVEYIRLLHDIHADNITGHPWRGYIILNSFQQDSIKEIRNYEGVNRPVWFIFSALGSHWSGMGRNLLKFHVFAKAIRKCDDILKPYGISVIDIMTKMEESIYENRLNMFLGIIAIQVKNPLFFI
;
A
#
# COMPACT_ATOMS: atom_id res chain seq x y z
N GLN A 1 14.98 -32.00 8.57
CA GLN A 1 14.03 -31.51 7.54
C GLN A 1 12.66 -32.16 7.68
N TYR A 2 12.51 -33.48 7.50
CA TYR A 2 11.21 -34.17 7.65
C TYR A 2 10.53 -33.91 9.01
N THR A 3 11.25 -34.13 10.10
CA THR A 3 10.72 -33.91 11.47
C THR A 3 10.23 -32.48 11.66
N LEU A 4 11.04 -31.49 11.25
CA LEU A 4 10.66 -30.07 11.28
C LEU A 4 9.34 -29.81 10.55
N LEU A 5 9.18 -30.30 9.32
CA LEU A 5 7.94 -30.08 8.55
C LEU A 5 6.76 -30.79 9.22
N LYS A 6 6.94 -32.03 9.69
CA LYS A 6 5.87 -32.77 10.35
C LYS A 6 5.37 -32.03 11.59
N GLU A 7 6.27 -31.72 12.52
CA GLU A 7 5.93 -31.05 13.78
C GLU A 7 5.33 -29.66 13.52
N PHE A 8 5.90 -28.88 12.60
CA PHE A 8 5.41 -27.55 12.25
C PHE A 8 3.94 -27.57 11.77
N TYR A 9 3.58 -28.47 10.86
CA TYR A 9 2.19 -28.52 10.35
C TYR A 9 1.21 -29.17 11.34
N GLU A 10 1.68 -30.07 12.21
CA GLU A 10 0.90 -30.58 13.34
C GLU A 10 0.55 -29.45 14.33
N GLU A 11 1.51 -28.59 14.65
CA GLU A 11 1.29 -27.40 15.50
C GLU A 11 0.39 -26.36 14.85
N CYS A 12 0.58 -26.10 13.54
CA CYS A 12 -0.25 -25.16 12.80
C CYS A 12 -1.72 -25.59 12.71
N LYS A 13 -2.02 -26.89 12.89
CA LYS A 13 -3.35 -27.49 12.75
C LYS A 13 -4.04 -27.14 11.42
N LEU A 14 -3.24 -27.02 10.37
CA LEU A 14 -3.72 -26.75 9.02
C LEU A 14 -3.64 -28.02 8.17
N PRO A 15 -4.70 -28.38 7.43
CA PRO A 15 -4.62 -29.45 6.45
C PRO A 15 -3.51 -29.14 5.44
N THR A 16 -2.62 -30.09 5.19
CA THR A 16 -1.54 -29.88 4.23
C THR A 16 -2.09 -29.55 2.84
N SER A 17 -3.27 -30.08 2.48
CA SER A 17 -4.00 -29.79 1.22
C SER A 17 -4.28 -28.30 0.98
N CYS A 18 -4.31 -27.46 2.02
CA CYS A 18 -4.44 -26.01 1.88
C CYS A 18 -3.17 -25.33 1.36
N LEU A 19 -2.02 -26.01 1.38
CA LEU A 19 -0.75 -25.47 0.87
C LEU A 19 -0.79 -25.44 -0.66
N ASP A 20 -0.71 -24.23 -1.24
CA ASP A 20 -0.68 -24.06 -2.69
C ASP A 20 0.72 -24.36 -3.25
N TYR A 21 1.74 -23.89 -2.54
CA TYR A 21 3.11 -23.84 -3.04
C TYR A 21 4.12 -23.98 -1.92
N ILE A 22 5.25 -24.62 -2.22
CA ILE A 22 6.43 -24.63 -1.38
C ILE A 22 7.63 -24.00 -2.11
N GLU A 23 8.13 -22.91 -1.55
CA GLU A 23 9.38 -22.27 -1.94
C GLU A 23 10.53 -23.05 -1.28
N ALA A 24 11.11 -23.97 -2.04
CA ALA A 24 12.14 -24.87 -1.56
C ALA A 24 13.46 -24.14 -1.29
N HIS A 25 14.32 -24.74 -0.47
CA HIS A 25 15.70 -24.31 -0.34
C HIS A 25 16.41 -24.49 -1.69
N GLY A 26 16.24 -25.64 -2.36
CA GLY A 26 16.45 -25.83 -3.80
C GLY A 26 17.76 -25.25 -4.33
N THR A 27 18.88 -25.81 -3.88
CA THR A 27 20.23 -25.33 -4.20
C THR A 27 20.79 -25.90 -5.50
N GLY A 28 20.08 -26.83 -6.14
CA GLY A 28 20.56 -27.49 -7.35
C GLY A 28 21.65 -28.52 -7.05
N THR A 29 21.80 -28.94 -5.79
CA THR A 29 22.88 -29.86 -5.41
C THR A 29 22.49 -31.31 -5.68
N LYS A 30 23.46 -32.10 -6.16
CA LYS A 30 23.23 -33.53 -6.42
C LYS A 30 22.73 -34.28 -5.18
N ALA A 31 23.27 -33.94 -4.01
CA ALA A 31 22.93 -34.59 -2.75
C ALA A 31 21.77 -33.93 -1.99
N GLY A 32 21.66 -32.60 -2.00
CA GLY A 32 20.70 -31.88 -1.17
C GLY A 32 19.27 -31.93 -1.70
N ASP A 33 19.08 -31.67 -3.00
CA ASP A 33 17.74 -31.58 -3.60
C ASP A 33 16.92 -32.89 -3.42
N PRO A 34 17.48 -34.11 -3.63
CA PRO A 34 16.73 -35.33 -3.35
C PRO A 34 16.29 -35.46 -1.90
N GLN A 35 17.15 -35.07 -0.94
CA GLN A 35 16.82 -35.17 0.49
C GLN A 35 15.72 -34.19 0.88
N GLU A 36 15.78 -32.96 0.37
CA GLU A 36 14.74 -31.95 0.61
C GLU A 36 13.40 -32.39 0.02
N VAL A 37 13.37 -32.77 -1.26
CA VAL A 37 12.12 -33.16 -1.93
C VAL A 37 11.51 -34.41 -1.28
N ASN A 38 12.35 -35.37 -0.86
CA ASN A 38 11.87 -36.54 -0.11
C ASN A 38 11.29 -36.16 1.25
N ALA A 39 11.89 -35.21 1.97
CA ALA A 39 11.34 -34.71 3.22
C ALA A 39 9.98 -34.03 3.03
N ILE A 40 9.84 -33.20 1.98
CA ILE A 40 8.58 -32.55 1.60
C ILE A 40 7.52 -33.59 1.24
N TYR A 41 7.84 -34.54 0.36
CA TYR A 41 6.91 -35.58 -0.07
C TYR A 41 6.36 -36.38 1.12
N ASN A 42 7.27 -36.84 2.00
CA ASN A 42 6.89 -37.68 3.12
C ASN A 42 6.07 -36.96 4.19
N SER A 43 6.23 -35.65 4.35
CA SER A 43 5.53 -34.85 5.37
C SER A 43 4.24 -34.23 4.83
N LEU A 44 4.23 -33.76 3.58
CA LEU A 44 3.15 -32.93 3.05
C LEU A 44 2.31 -33.63 1.99
N CYS A 45 2.83 -34.64 1.28
CA CYS A 45 2.20 -35.16 0.05
C CYS A 45 1.49 -36.51 0.17
N LYS A 46 1.80 -37.34 1.17
CA LYS A 46 1.27 -38.73 1.25
C LYS A 46 -0.26 -38.84 1.18
N ASN A 47 -0.99 -37.86 1.72
CA ASN A 47 -2.46 -37.86 1.75
C ASN A 47 -3.07 -36.73 0.89
N ARG A 48 -2.32 -36.22 -0.09
CA ARG A 48 -2.83 -35.19 -1.01
C ARG A 48 -3.44 -35.82 -2.24
N GLU A 49 -4.62 -35.36 -2.62
CA GLU A 49 -5.27 -35.72 -3.89
C GLU A 49 -4.66 -34.97 -5.08
N THR A 50 -4.19 -33.73 -4.84
CA THR A 50 -3.58 -32.88 -5.86
C THR A 50 -2.08 -32.72 -5.64
N PRO A 51 -1.29 -32.62 -6.72
CA PRO A 51 0.15 -32.36 -6.63
C PRO A 51 0.47 -31.13 -5.77
N LEU A 52 1.56 -31.19 -5.00
CA LEU A 52 2.11 -29.99 -4.37
C LEU A 52 3.01 -29.27 -5.37
N MET A 53 2.77 -27.98 -5.57
CA MET A 53 3.58 -27.15 -6.46
C MET A 53 4.85 -26.71 -5.73
N ILE A 54 5.99 -26.75 -6.42
CA ILE A 54 7.31 -26.43 -5.86
C ILE A 54 8.11 -25.52 -6.79
N GLY A 55 9.01 -24.73 -6.23
CA GLY A 55 10.00 -23.96 -6.98
C GLY A 55 11.05 -23.35 -6.07
N SER A 56 12.00 -22.62 -6.65
CA SER A 56 13.08 -21.94 -5.92
C SER A 56 13.50 -20.68 -6.68
N VAL A 57 13.46 -19.54 -5.99
CA VAL A 57 13.96 -18.23 -6.44
C VAL A 57 15.45 -18.30 -6.77
N LYS A 58 16.18 -19.26 -6.19
CA LYS A 58 17.61 -19.44 -6.46
C LYS A 58 17.87 -19.83 -7.91
N SER A 59 16.90 -20.43 -8.59
CA SER A 59 17.01 -20.67 -10.03
C SER A 59 17.08 -19.36 -10.83
N ASN A 60 16.41 -18.29 -10.35
CA ASN A 60 16.31 -16.99 -11.01
C ASN A 60 17.44 -16.03 -10.62
N VAL A 61 17.81 -15.97 -9.33
CA VAL A 61 18.74 -14.94 -8.81
C VAL A 61 20.01 -15.51 -8.16
N GLY A 62 20.19 -16.84 -8.20
CA GLY A 62 21.29 -17.52 -7.52
C GLY A 62 21.08 -17.66 -6.01
N HIS A 63 22.06 -18.26 -5.34
CA HIS A 63 22.01 -18.49 -3.91
C HIS A 63 22.68 -17.35 -3.13
N SER A 64 21.89 -16.53 -2.45
CA SER A 64 22.37 -15.41 -1.61
C SER A 64 22.77 -15.83 -0.18
N GLU A 65 23.22 -17.08 -0.02
CA GLU A 65 23.68 -17.66 1.25
C GLU A 65 22.80 -17.27 2.48
N PRO A 66 23.25 -16.49 3.49
CA PRO A 66 22.43 -16.21 4.67
C PRO A 66 21.21 -15.32 4.35
N ALA A 67 21.22 -14.57 3.24
CA ALA A 67 20.10 -13.77 2.79
C ALA A 67 19.07 -14.57 1.95
N SER A 68 19.28 -15.88 1.76
CA SER A 68 18.43 -16.70 0.90
C SER A 68 16.97 -16.75 1.36
N GLY A 69 16.72 -16.79 2.68
CA GLY A 69 15.37 -16.73 3.25
C GLY A 69 14.64 -15.43 2.88
N PHE A 70 15.32 -14.28 2.91
CA PHE A 70 14.70 -12.99 2.56
C PHE A 70 14.35 -12.91 1.07
N ASN A 71 15.18 -13.46 0.19
CA ASN A 71 14.86 -13.51 -1.25
C ASN A 71 13.64 -14.39 -1.53
N GLN A 72 13.52 -15.51 -0.82
CA GLN A 72 12.34 -16.39 -0.91
C GLN A 72 11.09 -15.66 -0.42
N ILE A 73 11.17 -14.98 0.72
CA ILE A 73 10.06 -14.17 1.27
C ILE A 73 9.65 -13.08 0.27
N ALA A 74 10.61 -12.35 -0.30
CA ALA A 74 10.33 -11.32 -1.29
C ALA A 74 9.59 -11.88 -2.51
N LYS A 75 10.02 -13.04 -3.05
CA LYS A 75 9.29 -13.72 -4.15
C LYS A 75 7.86 -14.07 -3.77
N VAL A 76 7.65 -14.59 -2.55
CA VAL A 76 6.31 -14.96 -2.08
C VAL A 76 5.42 -13.73 -1.89
N ILE A 77 5.95 -12.64 -1.32
CA ILE A 77 5.23 -11.36 -1.21
C ILE A 77 4.87 -10.83 -2.59
N ILE A 78 5.80 -10.84 -3.55
CA ILE A 78 5.50 -10.46 -4.93
C ILE A 78 4.36 -11.34 -5.47
N GLY A 79 4.38 -12.65 -5.22
CA GLY A 79 3.31 -13.54 -5.65
C GLY A 79 1.96 -13.27 -4.98
N PHE A 80 1.95 -12.80 -3.74
CA PHE A 80 0.74 -12.34 -3.04
C PHE A 80 0.20 -11.04 -3.64
N GLU A 81 1.06 -10.08 -3.98
CA GLU A 81 0.66 -8.80 -4.58
C GLU A 81 0.17 -8.97 -6.03
N THR A 82 0.76 -9.90 -6.79
CA THR A 82 0.37 -10.15 -8.19
C THR A 82 -0.70 -11.25 -8.35
N GLY A 83 -0.98 -12.02 -7.30
CA GLY A 83 -1.93 -13.14 -7.31
C GLY A 83 -1.41 -14.43 -7.95
N PHE A 84 -0.13 -14.49 -8.35
CA PHE A 84 0.49 -15.69 -8.90
C PHE A 84 1.96 -15.83 -8.51
N VAL A 85 2.43 -17.08 -8.36
CA VAL A 85 3.85 -17.36 -8.12
C VAL A 85 4.63 -17.35 -9.44
N PRO A 86 5.73 -16.57 -9.55
CA PRO A 86 6.57 -16.54 -10.74
C PRO A 86 7.22 -17.90 -11.04
N PRO A 87 7.39 -18.26 -12.32
CA PRO A 87 7.90 -19.58 -12.72
C PRO A 87 9.36 -19.81 -12.29
N ASN A 88 9.67 -21.08 -12.05
CA ASN A 88 11.03 -21.57 -11.86
C ASN A 88 11.72 -21.67 -13.22
N ILE A 89 12.99 -21.29 -13.30
CA ILE A 89 13.77 -21.40 -14.55
C ILE A 89 14.78 -22.55 -14.47
N ASN A 90 15.41 -22.87 -15.60
CA ASN A 90 16.43 -23.93 -15.70
C ASN A 90 15.93 -25.34 -15.35
N TYR A 91 14.62 -25.58 -15.43
CA TYR A 91 14.01 -26.90 -15.27
C TYR A 91 13.66 -27.48 -16.64
N THR A 92 14.33 -28.57 -17.04
CA THR A 92 14.13 -29.21 -18.36
C THR A 92 13.46 -30.57 -18.25
N SER A 93 13.85 -31.36 -17.26
CA SER A 93 13.29 -32.68 -17.01
C SER A 93 13.39 -33.03 -15.52
N PRO A 94 12.45 -33.83 -14.99
CA PRO A 94 12.55 -34.31 -13.62
C PRO A 94 13.81 -35.16 -13.43
N ARG A 95 14.46 -35.00 -12.29
CA ARG A 95 15.57 -35.87 -11.91
C ARG A 95 15.08 -37.30 -11.68
N LYS A 96 15.83 -38.27 -12.21
CA LYS A 96 15.48 -39.70 -12.16
C LYS A 96 15.60 -40.32 -10.76
N ASP A 97 16.31 -39.66 -9.85
CA ASP A 97 16.51 -40.10 -8.47
C ASP A 97 15.57 -39.39 -7.47
N ILE A 98 14.51 -38.72 -7.97
CA ILE A 98 13.49 -38.06 -7.17
C ILE A 98 12.11 -38.53 -7.63
N ASP A 99 11.63 -39.63 -7.03
CA ASP A 99 10.38 -40.30 -7.42
C ASP A 99 9.15 -39.38 -7.38
N ALA A 100 9.09 -38.46 -6.41
CA ALA A 100 7.99 -37.52 -6.26
C ALA A 100 7.83 -36.56 -7.45
N LEU A 101 8.93 -36.26 -8.17
CA LEU A 101 8.88 -35.47 -9.39
C LEU A 101 8.49 -36.33 -10.60
N LEU A 102 8.95 -37.59 -10.65
CA LEU A 102 8.64 -38.53 -11.72
C LEU A 102 7.17 -38.94 -11.75
N ASN A 103 6.61 -39.26 -10.58
CA ASN A 103 5.21 -39.66 -10.46
C ASN A 103 4.24 -38.45 -10.41
N GLY A 104 4.77 -37.23 -10.43
CA GLY A 104 4.00 -36.00 -10.46
C GLY A 104 3.27 -35.63 -9.15
N SER A 105 3.60 -36.27 -8.02
CA SER A 105 3.09 -35.90 -6.69
C SER A 105 3.58 -34.51 -6.26
N ILE A 106 4.77 -34.13 -6.72
CA ILE A 106 5.33 -32.78 -6.61
C ILE A 106 5.61 -32.28 -8.03
N ARG A 107 5.20 -31.05 -8.34
CA ARG A 107 5.37 -30.46 -9.68
C ARG A 107 6.09 -29.13 -9.60
N VAL A 108 7.20 -29.02 -10.34
CA VAL A 108 7.94 -27.76 -10.48
C VAL A 108 7.12 -26.78 -11.31
N ILE A 109 6.96 -25.54 -10.82
CA ILE A 109 6.27 -24.49 -11.56
C ILE A 109 7.13 -24.02 -12.74
N GLN A 110 6.69 -24.26 -13.98
CA GLN A 110 7.37 -23.82 -15.21
C GLN A 110 6.69 -22.61 -15.85
N GLU A 111 5.46 -22.32 -15.43
CA GLU A 111 4.65 -21.20 -15.86
C GLU A 111 4.10 -20.47 -14.62
N GLN A 112 3.51 -19.29 -14.83
CA GLN A 112 2.84 -18.53 -13.77
C GLN A 112 1.78 -19.39 -13.08
N MET A 113 1.88 -19.54 -11.76
CA MET A 113 0.97 -20.37 -10.98
C MET A 113 0.03 -19.50 -10.15
N PRO A 114 -1.29 -19.45 -10.45
CA PRO A 114 -2.22 -18.66 -9.66
C PRO A 114 -2.33 -19.22 -8.24
N LEU A 115 -2.40 -18.33 -7.25
CA LEU A 115 -2.67 -18.71 -5.87
C LEU A 115 -4.17 -19.00 -5.69
N LYS A 116 -4.50 -20.02 -4.88
CA LYS A 116 -5.88 -20.46 -4.66
C LYS A 116 -6.26 -20.34 -3.19
N ASN A 117 -5.59 -21.11 -2.34
CA ASN A 117 -5.80 -21.10 -0.91
C ASN A 117 -4.97 -20.01 -0.22
N GLY A 118 -3.92 -19.50 -0.87
CA GLY A 118 -3.05 -18.45 -0.37
C GLY A 118 -2.10 -18.90 0.74
N TYR A 119 -1.84 -20.19 0.91
CA TYR A 119 -0.83 -20.68 1.85
C TYR A 119 0.44 -21.07 1.10
N VAL A 120 1.57 -20.51 1.52
CA VAL A 120 2.88 -20.76 0.92
C VAL A 120 3.90 -21.12 2.00
N GLY A 121 4.52 -22.28 1.85
CA GLY A 121 5.60 -22.74 2.71
C GLY A 121 6.96 -22.28 2.17
N ILE A 122 7.90 -21.98 3.05
CA ILE A 122 9.27 -21.55 2.69
C ILE A 122 10.27 -22.40 3.47
N ASN A 123 11.21 -23.04 2.75
CA ASN A 123 12.32 -23.78 3.32
C ASN A 123 13.64 -23.00 3.21
N CYS A 124 14.35 -22.87 4.32
CA CYS A 124 15.69 -22.28 4.36
C CYS A 124 16.62 -23.13 5.24
N TYR A 125 17.63 -23.74 4.61
CA TYR A 125 18.53 -24.69 5.28
C TYR A 125 19.98 -24.20 5.20
N GLY A 126 20.63 -24.07 6.35
CA GLY A 126 22.04 -23.76 6.44
C GLY A 126 22.88 -25.02 6.20
N PHE A 127 24.01 -24.88 5.51
CA PHE A 127 24.93 -26.00 5.25
C PHE A 127 25.46 -26.66 6.53
N GLY A 128 25.51 -25.92 7.65
CA GLY A 128 25.88 -26.43 8.97
C GLY A 128 24.81 -27.31 9.66
N GLY A 129 23.68 -27.56 9.00
CA GLY A 129 22.61 -28.44 9.50
C GLY A 129 21.44 -27.72 10.19
N SER A 130 21.53 -26.40 10.40
CA SER A 130 20.42 -25.60 10.91
C SER A 130 19.32 -25.45 9.88
N ASN A 131 18.09 -25.83 10.23
CA ASN A 131 16.95 -25.82 9.31
C ASN A 131 15.85 -24.89 9.82
N ALA A 132 15.23 -24.12 8.93
CA ALA A 132 14.06 -23.30 9.21
C ALA A 132 12.96 -23.54 8.18
N HIS A 133 11.71 -23.47 8.65
CA HIS A 133 10.51 -23.49 7.82
C HIS A 133 9.58 -22.36 8.25
N MET A 134 8.87 -21.76 7.30
CA MET A 134 7.86 -20.75 7.57
C MET A 134 6.65 -20.97 6.67
N LEU A 135 5.46 -20.69 7.21
CA LEU A 135 4.22 -20.68 6.46
C LEU A 135 3.67 -19.26 6.41
N LEU A 136 3.45 -18.75 5.20
CA LEU A 136 2.84 -17.45 4.96
C LEU A 136 1.42 -17.63 4.43
N LYS A 137 0.52 -16.75 4.88
CA LYS A 137 -0.87 -16.69 4.45
C LYS A 137 -1.13 -15.37 3.74
N TRP A 138 -1.55 -15.46 2.48
CA TRP A 138 -2.03 -14.34 1.67
C TRP A 138 -3.24 -13.68 2.33
N ASN A 139 -3.22 -12.34 2.37
CA ASN A 139 -4.36 -11.50 2.70
C ASN A 139 -5.10 -11.08 1.41
N PRO A 140 -6.25 -11.69 1.07
CA PRO A 140 -6.94 -11.42 -0.20
C PRO A 140 -7.77 -10.13 -0.16
N LYS A 141 -7.36 -9.13 0.64
CA LYS A 141 -8.10 -7.87 0.81
C LYS A 141 -8.24 -7.19 -0.56
N GLN A 142 -9.50 -7.03 -0.99
CA GLN A 142 -9.83 -6.21 -2.14
C GLN A 142 -10.07 -4.77 -1.68
N LYS A 143 -9.47 -3.80 -2.38
CA LYS A 143 -9.70 -2.38 -2.11
C LYS A 143 -11.12 -2.00 -2.53
N ILE A 144 -11.75 -1.11 -1.77
CA ILE A 144 -13.05 -0.53 -2.16
C ILE A 144 -12.83 0.28 -3.43
N ASN A 145 -13.66 0.06 -4.45
CA ASN A 145 -13.55 0.72 -5.76
C ASN A 145 -12.13 0.64 -6.38
N ASN A 146 -11.41 -0.46 -6.15
CA ASN A 146 -10.01 -0.65 -6.57
C ASN A 146 -9.07 0.48 -6.08
N GLY A 147 -9.39 1.14 -4.97
CA GLY A 147 -8.63 2.26 -4.42
C GLY A 147 -9.03 3.63 -4.98
N ALA A 148 -9.86 3.69 -6.03
CA ALA A 148 -10.29 4.96 -6.59
C ALA A 148 -11.20 5.74 -5.62
N PRO A 149 -11.10 7.09 -5.60
CA PRO A 149 -11.97 7.91 -4.78
C PRO A 149 -13.44 7.82 -5.23
N ASN A 150 -14.36 7.99 -4.29
CA ASN A 150 -15.81 8.02 -4.56
C ASN A 150 -16.35 9.45 -4.74
N ASP A 151 -15.47 10.43 -4.99
CA ASP A 151 -15.77 11.85 -5.08
C ASP A 151 -14.88 12.54 -6.14
N ASP A 152 -15.19 13.80 -6.44
CA ASP A 152 -14.48 14.65 -7.41
C ASP A 152 -13.43 15.57 -6.74
N LEU A 153 -13.05 15.28 -5.49
CA LEU A 153 -12.15 16.16 -4.76
C LEU A 153 -10.69 15.96 -5.22
N PRO A 154 -9.90 17.04 -5.31
CA PRO A 154 -8.47 16.89 -5.52
C PRO A 154 -7.81 16.23 -4.31
N ARG A 155 -6.74 15.46 -4.56
CA ARG A 155 -5.92 14.83 -3.52
C ARG A 155 -4.56 15.51 -3.44
N LEU A 156 -4.23 16.00 -2.26
CA LEU A 156 -2.88 16.44 -1.93
C LEU A 156 -2.04 15.22 -1.53
N VAL A 157 -0.91 15.01 -2.17
CA VAL A 157 0.10 14.03 -1.75
C VAL A 157 1.35 14.79 -1.37
N ILE A 158 1.84 14.55 -0.16
CA ILE A 158 3.07 15.13 0.37
C ILE A 158 4.10 14.03 0.56
N LEU A 159 5.37 14.37 0.33
CA LEU A 159 6.46 13.46 0.61
C LEU A 159 7.76 14.21 0.92
N SER A 160 8.72 13.47 1.44
CA SER A 160 10.08 13.96 1.68
C SER A 160 11.12 12.93 1.24
N GLY A 161 12.31 13.41 0.88
CA GLY A 161 13.38 12.56 0.39
C GLY A 161 14.77 13.13 0.68
N ARG A 162 15.79 12.29 0.44
CA ARG A 162 17.20 12.67 0.65
C ARG A 162 17.72 13.61 -0.44
N THR A 163 17.17 13.52 -1.66
CA THR A 163 17.57 14.34 -2.81
C THR A 163 16.35 14.90 -3.53
N GLU A 164 16.54 16.01 -4.27
CA GLU A 164 15.49 16.60 -5.10
C GLU A 164 14.98 15.60 -6.14
N GLU A 165 15.89 14.84 -6.74
CA GLU A 165 15.59 13.85 -7.78
C GLU A 165 14.72 12.72 -7.24
N SER A 166 14.98 12.25 -6.01
CA SER A 166 14.18 11.20 -5.38
C SER A 166 12.72 11.65 -5.19
N VAL A 167 12.54 12.89 -4.72
CA VAL A 167 11.21 13.49 -4.56
C VAL A 167 10.53 13.65 -5.91
N LYS A 168 11.25 14.15 -6.92
CA LYS A 168 10.73 14.37 -8.27
C LYS A 168 10.29 13.07 -8.95
N LEU A 169 11.11 12.01 -8.87
CA LEU A 169 10.78 10.71 -9.43
C LEU A 169 9.52 10.14 -8.79
N PHE A 170 9.41 10.22 -7.47
CA PHE A 170 8.25 9.68 -6.75
C PHE A 170 6.97 10.46 -7.02
N LEU A 171 7.03 11.80 -7.09
CA LEU A 171 5.87 12.62 -7.49
C LEU A 171 5.44 12.35 -8.94
N ASN A 172 6.37 12.03 -9.83
CA ASN A 172 6.05 11.65 -11.21
C ASN A 172 5.44 10.25 -11.28
N ASP A 173 5.96 9.30 -10.49
CA ASP A 173 5.40 7.96 -10.36
C ASP A 173 3.94 8.02 -9.88
N ILE A 174 3.66 8.79 -8.83
CA ILE A 174 2.30 9.04 -8.34
C ILE A 174 1.41 9.65 -9.42
N ALA A 175 1.94 10.61 -10.21
CA ALA A 175 1.16 11.25 -11.27
C ALA A 175 0.80 10.30 -12.42
N ASN A 176 1.62 9.26 -12.65
CA ASN A 176 1.46 8.31 -13.75
C ASN A 176 0.61 7.08 -13.37
N HIS A 177 0.22 6.93 -12.10
CA HIS A 177 -0.63 5.85 -11.62
C HIS A 177 -2.04 6.34 -11.29
N PRO A 178 -3.08 5.49 -11.40
CA PRO A 178 -4.42 5.85 -10.94
C PRO A 178 -4.42 6.30 -9.48
N ILE A 179 -5.26 7.27 -9.15
CA ILE A 179 -5.43 7.73 -7.77
C ILE A 179 -5.89 6.56 -6.89
N ASP A 180 -5.09 6.25 -5.87
CA ASP A 180 -5.38 5.22 -4.88
C ASP A 180 -5.42 5.86 -3.48
N VAL A 181 -6.61 5.92 -2.89
CA VAL A 181 -6.83 6.60 -1.61
C VAL A 181 -6.12 5.91 -0.45
N GLU A 182 -5.96 4.59 -0.48
CA GLU A 182 -5.26 3.85 0.56
C GLU A 182 -3.74 4.07 0.45
N TYR A 183 -3.21 4.09 -0.78
CA TYR A 183 -1.81 4.40 -1.02
C TYR A 183 -1.45 5.83 -0.62
N ILE A 184 -2.28 6.81 -1.01
CA ILE A 184 -2.09 8.21 -0.60
C ILE A 184 -2.14 8.34 0.93
N ARG A 185 -3.06 7.63 1.60
CA ARG A 185 -3.12 7.63 3.06
C ARG A 185 -1.85 7.06 3.69
N LEU A 186 -1.32 5.96 3.15
CA LEU A 186 -0.05 5.40 3.60
C LEU A 186 1.10 6.41 3.47
N LEU A 187 1.16 7.13 2.36
CA LEU A 187 2.16 8.19 2.17
C LEU A 187 2.00 9.33 3.18
N HIS A 188 0.76 9.74 3.47
CA HIS A 188 0.49 10.70 4.54
C HIS A 188 0.95 10.19 5.90
N ASP A 189 0.74 8.91 6.21
CA ASP A 189 1.19 8.32 7.49
C ASP A 189 2.72 8.24 7.58
N ILE A 190 3.41 7.89 6.49
CA ILE A 190 4.88 7.83 6.44
C ILE A 190 5.50 9.23 6.56
N HIS A 191 4.90 10.24 5.93
CA HIS A 191 5.45 11.59 5.83
C HIS A 191 4.73 12.62 6.73
N ALA A 192 3.93 12.16 7.69
CA ALA A 192 3.27 13.02 8.68
C ALA A 192 4.30 13.78 9.54
N ASP A 193 5.38 13.08 9.88
CA ASP A 193 6.45 13.61 10.74
C ASP A 193 7.74 13.89 9.95
N ASN A 194 8.60 14.71 10.54
CA ASN A 194 9.92 14.97 10.00
C ASN A 194 10.78 13.69 10.01
N ILE A 195 11.18 13.22 8.83
CA ILE A 195 12.12 12.11 8.69
C ILE A 195 13.56 12.64 8.71
N THR A 196 14.38 12.13 9.62
CA THR A 196 15.79 12.52 9.75
C THR A 196 16.56 12.26 8.46
N GLY A 197 17.25 13.29 7.96
CA GLY A 197 18.05 13.20 6.73
C GLY A 197 17.24 13.34 5.44
N HIS A 198 15.97 13.77 5.50
CA HIS A 198 15.18 14.18 4.35
C HIS A 198 15.13 15.72 4.24
N PRO A 199 16.15 16.37 3.65
CA PRO A 199 16.14 17.82 3.46
C PRO A 199 15.25 18.26 2.29
N TRP A 200 14.75 17.36 1.45
CA TRP A 200 13.86 17.73 0.34
C TRP A 200 12.42 17.36 0.66
N ARG A 201 11.50 18.28 0.39
CA ARG A 201 10.06 18.07 0.53
C ARG A 201 9.39 18.42 -0.78
N GLY A 202 8.36 17.68 -1.13
CA GLY A 202 7.55 18.00 -2.29
C GLY A 202 6.10 17.66 -2.06
N TYR A 203 5.25 18.31 -2.85
CA TYR A 203 3.84 17.97 -2.90
C TYR A 203 3.35 17.93 -4.34
N ILE A 204 2.27 17.18 -4.55
CA ILE A 204 1.48 17.17 -5.77
C ILE A 204 0.00 17.26 -5.43
N ILE A 205 -0.75 18.05 -6.21
CA ILE A 205 -2.21 18.09 -6.16
C ILE A 205 -2.74 17.38 -7.40
N LEU A 206 -3.38 16.23 -7.19
CA LEU A 206 -4.02 15.43 -8.21
C LEU A 206 -5.50 15.79 -8.30
N ASN A 207 -5.98 16.28 -9.44
CA ASN A 207 -7.41 16.39 -9.70
C ASN A 207 -7.96 15.04 -10.18
N SER A 208 -9.29 14.91 -10.26
CA SER A 208 -9.96 13.65 -10.66
C SER A 208 -9.57 13.13 -12.04
N PHE A 209 -9.06 13.99 -12.92
CA PHE A 209 -8.64 13.63 -14.28
C PHE A 209 -7.12 13.47 -14.41
N GLN A 210 -6.36 13.70 -13.32
CA GLN A 210 -4.90 13.78 -13.28
C GLN A 210 -4.28 14.69 -14.35
N GLN A 211 -5.01 15.71 -14.79
CA GLN A 211 -4.55 16.74 -15.72
C GLN A 211 -4.09 17.98 -14.93
N ASP A 212 -3.13 18.74 -15.46
CA ASP A 212 -2.67 20.00 -14.86
C ASP A 212 -2.28 19.91 -13.37
N SER A 213 -1.64 18.80 -12.98
CA SER A 213 -1.23 18.59 -11.59
C SER A 213 -0.25 19.69 -11.15
N ILE A 214 -0.54 20.33 -10.02
CA ILE A 214 0.38 21.29 -9.40
C ILE A 214 1.44 20.51 -8.63
N LYS A 215 2.72 20.76 -8.91
CA LYS A 215 3.85 20.11 -8.24
C LYS A 215 4.82 21.18 -7.76
N GLU A 216 5.36 20.98 -6.57
CA GLU A 216 6.42 21.83 -6.04
C GLU A 216 7.39 21.00 -5.21
N ILE A 217 8.67 21.35 -5.30
CA ILE A 217 9.75 20.71 -4.55
C ILE A 217 10.60 21.82 -3.95
N ARG A 218 10.91 21.70 -2.66
CA ARG A 218 11.74 22.66 -1.95
C ARG A 218 12.71 21.96 -1.01
N ASN A 219 13.85 22.61 -0.81
CA ASN A 219 14.76 22.26 0.26
C ASN A 219 14.26 22.83 1.59
N TYR A 220 14.33 22.01 2.62
CA TYR A 220 14.03 22.32 4.01
C TYR A 220 15.33 22.33 4.81
N GLU A 221 15.72 23.51 5.29
CA GLU A 221 16.99 23.75 5.98
C GLU A 221 17.02 23.25 7.44
N GLY A 222 16.10 22.37 7.86
CA GLY A 222 16.11 21.83 9.22
C GLY A 222 15.59 22.79 10.30
N VAL A 223 15.20 24.02 9.95
CA VAL A 223 14.80 25.06 10.90
C VAL A 223 13.36 24.84 11.38
N ASN A 224 13.17 24.76 12.70
CA ASN A 224 11.84 24.76 13.28
C ASN A 224 11.20 26.15 13.10
N ARG A 225 10.03 26.19 12.44
CA ARG A 225 9.33 27.44 12.12
C ARG A 225 8.07 27.55 12.98
N PRO A 226 7.92 28.61 13.79
CA PRO A 226 6.67 28.82 14.51
C PRO A 226 5.54 29.05 13.50
N VAL A 227 4.38 28.44 13.77
CA VAL A 227 3.17 28.62 12.96
C VAL A 227 2.34 29.76 13.56
N TRP A 228 2.10 30.79 12.75
CA TRP A 228 1.30 31.96 13.13
C TRP A 228 -0.02 31.96 12.35
N PHE A 229 -1.14 32.04 13.05
CA PHE A 229 -2.46 32.20 12.45
C PHE A 229 -2.79 33.69 12.35
N ILE A 230 -3.00 34.18 11.12
CA ILE A 230 -3.38 35.57 10.86
C ILE A 230 -4.79 35.57 10.28
N PHE A 231 -5.74 36.18 10.99
CA PHE A 231 -7.13 36.30 10.56
C PHE A 231 -7.35 37.68 9.94
N SER A 232 -7.62 37.71 8.63
CA SER A 232 -7.86 38.96 7.91
C SER A 232 -9.18 39.61 8.31
N ALA A 233 -9.25 40.93 8.25
CA ALA A 233 -10.44 41.70 8.61
C ALA A 233 -11.37 41.90 7.40
N LEU A 234 -12.38 42.76 7.61
CA LEU A 234 -13.31 43.22 6.57
C LEU A 234 -12.56 43.71 5.32
N GLY A 235 -13.07 43.33 4.14
CA GLY A 235 -12.49 43.67 2.84
C GLY A 235 -11.90 42.48 2.07
N SER A 236 -11.70 41.32 2.71
CA SER A 236 -11.21 40.08 2.06
C SER A 236 -12.32 39.20 1.47
N HIS A 237 -13.47 39.79 1.16
CA HIS A 237 -14.66 39.06 0.72
C HIS A 237 -14.84 39.10 -0.78
N TRP A 238 -15.54 38.12 -1.32
CA TRP A 238 -15.91 38.07 -2.74
C TRP A 238 -17.11 37.13 -2.95
N SER A 239 -17.82 37.30 -4.07
CA SER A 239 -19.01 36.53 -4.38
C SER A 239 -18.70 35.04 -4.60
N GLY A 240 -19.32 34.16 -3.82
CA GLY A 240 -19.09 32.70 -3.89
C GLY A 240 -17.89 32.21 -3.06
N MET A 241 -17.38 33.03 -2.14
CA MET A 241 -16.29 32.63 -1.25
C MET A 241 -16.61 31.34 -0.47
N GLY A 242 -15.64 30.42 -0.43
CA GLY A 242 -15.78 29.13 0.27
C GLY A 242 -16.76 28.12 -0.36
N ARG A 243 -17.43 28.46 -1.47
CA ARG A 243 -18.34 27.54 -2.18
C ARG A 243 -17.67 26.23 -2.56
N ASN A 244 -16.46 26.28 -3.11
CA ASN A 244 -15.71 25.06 -3.46
C ASN A 244 -15.25 24.28 -2.21
N LEU A 245 -15.01 24.97 -1.09
CA LEU A 245 -14.66 24.32 0.18
C LEU A 245 -15.83 23.54 0.77
N LEU A 246 -17.09 23.90 0.45
CA LEU A 246 -18.27 23.12 0.87
C LEU A 246 -18.29 21.70 0.30
N LYS A 247 -17.51 21.38 -0.74
CA LYS A 247 -17.34 20.00 -1.20
C LYS A 247 -16.61 19.13 -0.17
N PHE A 248 -15.76 19.72 0.67
CA PHE A 248 -15.05 19.00 1.74
C PHE A 248 -15.95 18.81 2.95
N HIS A 249 -16.24 17.55 3.31
CA HIS A 249 -17.16 17.21 4.40
C HIS A 249 -16.84 17.93 5.73
N VAL A 250 -15.55 18.02 6.07
CA VAL A 250 -15.08 18.66 7.31
C VAL A 250 -15.40 20.16 7.35
N PHE A 251 -15.29 20.84 6.21
CA PHE A 251 -15.64 22.25 6.08
C PHE A 251 -17.17 22.44 6.09
N ALA A 252 -17.89 21.67 5.27
CA ALA A 252 -19.36 21.73 5.19
C ALA A 252 -20.03 21.49 6.55
N LYS A 253 -19.52 20.54 7.34
CA LYS A 253 -20.02 20.26 8.70
C LYS A 253 -19.88 21.46 9.63
N ALA A 254 -18.77 22.20 9.53
CA ALA A 254 -18.55 23.39 10.34
C ALA A 254 -19.47 24.55 9.93
N ILE A 255 -19.65 24.75 8.62
CA ILE A 255 -20.57 25.76 8.10
C ILE A 255 -22.02 25.45 8.50
N ARG A 256 -22.46 24.19 8.39
CA ARG A 256 -23.80 23.77 8.87
C ARG A 256 -24.01 24.07 10.35
N LYS A 257 -22.99 23.85 11.18
CA LYS A 257 -23.07 24.20 12.61
C LYS A 257 -23.25 25.71 12.81
N CYS A 258 -22.57 26.55 12.02
CA CYS A 258 -22.75 27.99 12.07
C CYS A 258 -24.15 28.40 11.58
N ASP A 259 -24.62 27.77 10.52
CA ASP A 259 -25.96 27.97 9.95
C ASP A 259 -27.06 27.63 10.97
N ASP A 260 -27.00 26.46 11.60
CA ASP A 260 -27.97 26.01 12.60
C ASP A 260 -28.07 26.97 13.80
N ILE A 261 -26.94 27.55 14.23
CA ILE A 261 -26.88 28.53 15.33
C ILE A 261 -27.53 29.86 14.94
N LEU A 262 -27.38 30.28 13.69
CA LEU A 262 -27.82 31.59 13.20
C LEU A 262 -29.22 31.58 12.57
N LYS A 263 -29.72 30.40 12.22
CA LYS A 263 -31.06 30.19 11.66
C LYS A 263 -32.20 30.79 12.49
N PRO A 264 -32.21 30.73 13.84
CA PRO A 264 -33.24 31.39 14.66
C PRO A 264 -33.28 32.92 14.50
N TYR A 265 -32.19 33.52 14.05
CA TYR A 265 -32.07 34.96 13.81
C TYR A 265 -32.39 35.36 12.36
N GLY A 266 -32.90 34.42 11.55
CA GLY A 266 -33.22 34.66 10.14
C GLY A 266 -32.00 34.74 9.22
N ILE A 267 -30.85 34.23 9.67
CA ILE A 267 -29.59 34.29 8.92
C ILE A 267 -29.20 32.87 8.46
N SER A 268 -28.92 32.74 7.17
CA SER A 268 -28.45 31.50 6.53
C SER A 268 -27.04 31.70 6.00
N VAL A 269 -26.06 31.11 6.69
CA VAL A 269 -24.64 31.16 6.30
C VAL A 269 -24.43 30.41 4.99
N ILE A 270 -25.16 29.32 4.77
CA ILE A 270 -25.08 28.56 3.52
C ILE A 270 -25.56 29.40 2.35
N ASP A 271 -26.66 30.15 2.51
CA ASP A 271 -27.15 31.05 1.45
C ASP A 271 -26.15 32.17 1.18
N ILE A 272 -25.56 32.77 2.22
CA ILE A 272 -24.53 33.79 2.09
C ILE A 272 -23.36 33.29 1.23
N MET A 273 -22.97 32.02 1.37
CA MET A 273 -21.84 31.43 0.63
C MET A 273 -22.20 30.91 -0.78
N THR A 274 -23.46 30.55 -1.02
CA THR A 274 -23.86 29.84 -2.25
C THR A 274 -24.62 30.70 -3.24
N LYS A 275 -25.37 31.71 -2.78
CA LYS A 275 -26.07 32.65 -3.65
C LYS A 275 -25.10 33.70 -4.17
N MET A 276 -25.16 33.96 -5.48
CA MET A 276 -24.29 34.90 -6.20
C MET A 276 -24.93 36.29 -6.36
N GLU A 277 -25.99 36.58 -5.62
CA GLU A 277 -26.68 37.87 -5.68
C GLU A 277 -25.85 38.95 -5.00
N GLU A 278 -25.47 40.01 -5.73
CA GLU A 278 -24.64 41.11 -5.21
C GLU A 278 -25.28 41.80 -3.99
N SER A 279 -26.62 41.87 -3.92
CA SER A 279 -27.38 42.45 -2.81
C SER A 279 -27.14 41.78 -1.46
N ILE A 280 -26.79 40.48 -1.45
CA ILE A 280 -26.45 39.73 -0.23
C ILE A 280 -25.14 40.26 0.36
N TYR A 281 -24.23 40.71 -0.50
CA TYR A 281 -22.91 41.18 -0.14
C TYR A 281 -22.86 42.69 0.18
N GLU A 282 -23.89 43.45 -0.18
CA GLU A 282 -24.06 44.84 0.26
C GLU A 282 -24.42 44.95 1.75
N ASN A 283 -24.99 43.88 2.33
CA ASN A 283 -25.29 43.83 3.76
C ASN A 283 -24.03 43.52 4.58
N ARG A 284 -23.50 44.54 5.28
CA ARG A 284 -22.30 44.44 6.13
C ARG A 284 -22.36 43.31 7.17
N LEU A 285 -23.54 42.97 7.68
CA LEU A 285 -23.71 41.86 8.63
C LEU A 285 -23.45 40.51 7.97
N ASN A 286 -24.00 40.29 6.78
CA ASN A 286 -23.79 39.05 6.02
C ASN A 286 -22.31 38.88 5.64
N MET A 287 -21.65 39.97 5.28
CA MET A 287 -20.22 40.00 4.97
C MET A 287 -19.35 39.59 6.14
N PHE A 288 -19.62 40.18 7.30
CA PHE A 288 -18.92 39.87 8.52
C PHE A 288 -19.12 38.41 8.93
N LEU A 289 -20.36 37.93 8.90
CA LEU A 289 -20.70 36.56 9.26
C LEU A 289 -20.13 35.52 8.29
N GLY A 290 -20.09 35.82 6.98
CA GLY A 290 -19.48 34.96 5.97
C GLY A 290 -17.96 34.82 6.18
N ILE A 291 -17.26 35.93 6.44
CA ILE A 291 -15.81 35.91 6.73
C ILE A 291 -15.54 35.08 8.00
N ILE A 292 -16.28 35.34 9.08
CA ILE A 292 -16.12 34.61 10.35
C ILE A 292 -16.42 33.13 10.16
N ALA A 293 -17.51 32.76 9.50
CA ALA A 293 -17.88 31.36 9.31
C ALA A 293 -16.79 30.57 8.56
N ILE A 294 -16.18 31.17 7.54
CA ILE A 294 -15.04 30.57 6.84
C ILE A 294 -13.84 30.48 7.78
N GLN A 295 -13.50 31.57 8.48
CA GLN A 295 -12.37 31.63 9.41
C GLN A 295 -12.49 30.71 10.62
N VAL A 296 -13.70 30.36 11.07
CA VAL A 296 -13.93 29.45 12.21
C VAL A 296 -13.44 28.03 11.89
N LYS A 297 -13.44 27.61 10.62
CA LYS A 297 -12.95 26.28 10.22
C LYS A 297 -11.62 26.28 9.46
N ASN A 298 -11.22 27.42 8.89
CA ASN A 298 -9.92 27.58 8.26
C ASN A 298 -8.66 27.50 9.17
N PRO A 299 -8.68 27.48 10.53
CA PRO A 299 -7.45 27.30 11.30
C PRO A 299 -6.89 25.88 11.21
N LEU A 300 -7.62 24.94 10.61
CA LEU A 300 -7.28 23.50 10.59
C LEU A 300 -7.09 22.93 9.17
N PHE A 301 -7.18 23.74 8.11
CA PHE A 301 -6.98 23.28 6.73
C PHE A 301 -5.52 23.36 6.25
N PHE A 302 -4.61 23.88 7.09
CA PHE A 302 -3.17 24.04 6.80
C PHE A 302 -2.27 23.15 7.67
N ILE A 303 -2.82 22.15 8.35
CA ILE A 303 -2.11 21.08 9.08
C ILE A 303 -2.52 19.76 8.44
#